data_AF-A0A349TK04-F1
#
_entry.id   AF-A0A349TK04-F1
#
_cell.length_a   1.000
_cell.length_b   1.000
_cell.length_c   1.000
_cell.angle_alpha   90.00
_cell.angle_beta   90.00
_cell.angle_gamma   90.00
#
_symmetry.space_group_name_H-M   'P 1'
#
loop_
_entity.id
_entity.type
_entity.pdbx_description
1 polymer ?
#
loop_
_entity_poly.entity_id
_entity_poly.type
_entity_poly.pdbx_seq_one_letter_code
_entity_poly.pdbx_strand_id
1 'polypeptide(L)'
;QNIRVNAMSAGPMKTLAGAAITGARHIYRHSEDSAPLGRNPAIDEVGRSGLYLISDLSSGVTGEVHFVDGGFNTVAVPPEKTE
;
A
#
# COMPACT_ATOMS: atom_id res chain seq x y z
N GLN A 1 5.87 16.44 24.25
CA GLN A 1 5.51 17.01 22.94
C GLN A 1 4.36 16.19 22.39
N ASN A 2 3.29 16.82 21.90
CA ASN A 2 2.13 16.11 21.34
C ASN A 2 2.31 15.91 19.82
N ILE A 3 3.27 15.06 19.46
CA ILE A 3 3.61 14.77 18.05
C ILE A 3 3.38 13.29 17.82
N ARG A 4 2.61 12.96 16.77
CA ARG A 4 2.36 11.59 16.32
C ARG A 4 3.30 11.26 15.17
N VAL A 5 3.75 10.01 15.11
CA VAL A 5 4.60 9.50 14.03
C VAL A 5 4.03 8.16 13.59
N ASN A 6 3.79 8.00 12.28
CA ASN A 6 3.30 6.76 11.69
C ASN A 6 4.01 6.53 10.35
N ALA A 7 3.96 5.31 9.85
CA ALA A 7 4.41 4.95 8.51
C ALA A 7 3.25 4.46 7.65
N MET A 8 3.40 4.58 6.33
CA MET A 8 2.51 3.94 5.36
C MET A 8 3.30 2.93 4.54
N SER A 9 2.78 1.71 4.45
CA SER A 9 3.30 0.66 3.56
C SER A 9 2.39 0.60 2.34
N ALA A 10 2.71 1.40 1.33
CA ALA A 10 1.93 1.44 0.09
C ALA A 10 2.30 0.26 -0.82
N GLY A 11 1.30 -0.25 -1.55
CA GLY A 11 1.53 -1.25 -2.59
C GLY A 11 2.40 -0.73 -3.75
N PRO A 12 2.77 -1.59 -4.71
CA PRO A 12 3.58 -1.18 -5.86
C PRO A 12 2.91 -0.06 -6.68
N MET A 13 3.66 0.99 -6.98
CA MET A 13 3.17 2.17 -7.70
C MET A 13 4.06 2.53 -8.89
N LYS A 14 3.45 3.08 -9.94
CA LYS A 14 4.16 3.60 -11.12
C LYS A 14 4.74 4.99 -10.81
N THR A 15 5.93 5.02 -10.24
CA THR A 15 6.70 6.24 -9.95
C THR A 15 8.07 6.19 -10.63
N LEU A 16 8.75 7.33 -10.79
CA LEU A 16 10.12 7.37 -11.32
C LEU A 16 11.08 6.54 -10.45
N ALA A 17 10.95 6.62 -9.13
CA ALA A 17 11.74 5.82 -8.19
C ALA A 17 11.42 4.32 -8.31
N GLY A 18 10.14 3.96 -8.44
CA GLY A 18 9.71 2.57 -8.61
C GLY A 18 10.19 1.96 -9.94
N ALA A 19 10.28 2.76 -11.00
CA ALA A 19 10.77 2.33 -12.31
C ALA A 19 12.25 1.93 -12.31
N ALA A 20 13.04 2.41 -11.33
CA ALA A 20 14.45 2.04 -11.18
C ALA A 20 14.64 0.64 -10.56
N ILE A 21 13.59 0.01 -10.04
CA ILE A 21 13.66 -1.32 -9.43
C ILE A 21 13.60 -2.38 -10.53
N THR A 22 14.62 -3.24 -10.60
CA THR A 22 14.63 -4.40 -11.50
C THR A 22 13.40 -5.28 -11.26
N GLY A 23 12.62 -5.54 -12.31
CA GLY A 23 11.41 -6.36 -12.21
C GLY A 23 10.18 -5.63 -11.67
N ALA A 24 10.20 -4.29 -11.55
CA ALA A 24 9.06 -3.50 -11.05
C ALA A 24 7.72 -3.83 -11.73
N ARG A 25 7.72 -4.04 -13.06
CA ARG A 25 6.51 -4.40 -13.81
C ARG A 25 5.95 -5.77 -13.41
N HIS A 26 6.81 -6.73 -13.11
CA HIS A 26 6.41 -8.06 -12.65
C HIS A 26 5.80 -7.96 -11.26
N ILE A 27 6.47 -7.28 -10.32
CA ILE A 27 5.98 -7.06 -8.95
C ILE A 27 4.63 -6.35 -8.96
N TYR A 28 4.47 -5.31 -9.78
CA TYR A 28 3.22 -4.59 -9.93
C TYR A 28 2.06 -5.52 -10.33
N ARG A 29 2.25 -6.34 -11.37
CA ARG A 29 1.22 -7.29 -11.82
C ARG A 29 0.94 -8.38 -10.79
N HIS A 30 1.99 -8.93 -10.18
CA HIS A 30 1.84 -9.96 -9.16
C HIS A 30 1.01 -9.47 -7.97
N SER A 31 1.27 -8.25 -7.51
CA SER A 31 0.47 -7.61 -6.45
C SER A 31 -0.98 -7.38 -6.90
N GLU A 32 -1.19 -6.89 -8.11
CA GLU A 32 -2.53 -6.66 -8.68
C GLU A 32 -3.36 -7.96 -8.75
N ASP A 33 -2.75 -9.06 -9.20
CA ASP A 33 -3.41 -10.36 -9.36
C ASP A 33 -3.68 -11.07 -8.02
N SER A 34 -2.85 -10.80 -7.00
CA SER A 34 -2.88 -11.55 -5.74
C SER A 34 -3.56 -10.80 -4.60
N ALA A 35 -3.62 -9.46 -4.66
CA ALA A 35 -4.22 -8.64 -3.61
C ALA A 35 -5.73 -8.93 -3.50
N PRO A 36 -6.30 -8.97 -2.28
CA PRO A 36 -7.74 -9.14 -2.06
C PRO A 36 -8.63 -8.17 -2.83
N LEU A 37 -8.17 -6.93 -3.08
CA LEU A 37 -8.92 -5.96 -3.89
C LEU A 37 -8.82 -6.20 -5.41
N GLY A 38 -8.00 -7.16 -5.87
CA GLY A 38 -7.77 -7.45 -7.29
C GLY A 38 -7.17 -6.29 -8.08
N ARG A 39 -6.51 -5.35 -7.38
CA ARG A 39 -5.88 -4.16 -7.95
C ARG A 39 -4.85 -3.56 -6.99
N ASN A 40 -3.87 -2.85 -7.55
CA ASN A 40 -3.03 -1.96 -6.76
C ASN A 40 -3.78 -0.65 -6.44
N PRO A 41 -3.59 -0.07 -5.24
CA PRO A 41 -4.13 1.24 -4.92
C PRO A 41 -3.59 2.35 -5.83
N ALA A 42 -4.45 3.32 -6.14
CA ALA A 42 -4.08 4.54 -6.84
C ALA A 42 -3.41 5.55 -5.90
N ILE A 43 -2.70 6.52 -6.47
CA ILE A 43 -1.95 7.52 -5.68
C ILE A 43 -2.85 8.37 -4.78
N ASP A 44 -4.08 8.62 -5.22
CA ASP A 44 -5.06 9.36 -4.46
C ASP A 44 -5.57 8.55 -3.25
N GLU A 45 -5.65 7.22 -3.35
CA GLU A 45 -6.03 6.37 -2.23
C GLU A 45 -4.96 6.36 -1.13
N VAL A 46 -3.68 6.30 -1.50
CA VAL A 46 -2.57 6.48 -0.55
C VAL A 46 -2.60 7.88 0.09
N GLY A 47 -2.89 8.91 -0.71
CA GLY A 47 -3.05 10.28 -0.23
C GLY A 47 -4.19 10.43 0.78
N ARG A 48 -5.32 9.76 0.58
CA ARG A 48 -6.46 9.76 1.52
C ARG A 48 -6.10 9.12 2.86
N SER A 49 -5.37 8.00 2.85
CA SER A 49 -4.85 7.41 4.10
C SER A 49 -3.85 8.34 4.80
N GLY A 50 -2.99 9.02 4.04
CA GLY A 50 -2.12 10.06 4.57
C GLY A 50 -2.90 11.19 5.23
N LEU A 51 -3.98 11.68 4.59
CA LEU A 51 -4.86 12.71 5.13
C LEU A 51 -5.48 12.28 6.47
N TYR A 52 -5.97 11.04 6.56
CA TYR A 52 -6.44 10.47 7.82
C TYR A 52 -5.35 10.56 8.90
N LEU A 53 -4.14 10.06 8.61
CA LEU A 53 -3.02 9.99 9.56
C LEU A 53 -2.51 11.36 10.03
N ILE A 54 -2.59 12.40 9.19
CA ILE A 54 -2.18 13.77 9.58
C ILE A 54 -3.30 14.56 10.28
N SER A 55 -4.56 14.18 10.07
CA SER A 55 -5.71 14.87 10.65
C SER A 55 -5.99 14.48 12.11
N ASP A 56 -6.94 15.16 12.74
CA ASP A 56 -7.43 14.82 14.08
C ASP A 56 -8.26 13.52 14.11
N LEU A 57 -8.67 13.00 12.95
CA LEU A 57 -9.38 11.71 12.85
C LEU A 57 -8.54 10.55 13.39
N SER A 58 -7.22 10.67 13.33
CA SER A 58 -6.28 9.68 13.87
C SER A 58 -5.57 10.20 15.13
N SER A 59 -6.20 11.09 15.91
CA SER A 59 -5.59 11.70 17.10
C SER A 59 -5.09 10.70 18.15
N GLY A 60 -5.68 9.50 18.20
CA GLY A 60 -5.23 8.38 19.04
C GLY A 60 -4.23 7.41 18.41
N VAL A 61 -3.73 7.67 17.18
CA VAL A 61 -2.92 6.72 16.40
C VAL A 61 -1.49 7.23 16.22
N THR A 62 -0.53 6.51 16.78
CA THR A 62 0.91 6.75 16.66
C THR A 62 1.69 5.44 16.78
N GLY A 63 2.86 5.35 16.13
CA GLY A 63 3.72 4.18 16.13
C GLY A 63 3.30 3.10 15.13
N GLU A 64 2.26 3.35 14.34
CA GLU A 64 1.65 2.35 13.46
C GLU A 64 2.24 2.36 12.05
N VAL A 65 2.18 1.19 11.41
CA VAL A 65 2.44 1.01 9.98
C VAL A 65 1.10 0.72 9.30
N HIS A 66 0.59 1.71 8.56
CA HIS A 66 -0.69 1.60 7.87
C HIS A 66 -0.48 1.02 6.46
N PHE A 67 -0.99 -0.19 6.21
CA PHE A 67 -0.89 -0.84 4.91
C PHE A 67 -1.92 -0.28 3.93
N VAL A 68 -1.45 0.19 2.78
CA VAL A 68 -2.27 0.73 1.69
C VAL A 68 -1.84 0.06 0.40
N ASP A 69 -2.10 -1.24 0.30
CA ASP A 69 -1.58 -2.12 -0.74
C ASP A 69 -2.64 -3.05 -1.35
N GLY A 70 -3.92 -2.75 -1.09
CA GLY A 70 -5.04 -3.60 -1.53
C GLY A 70 -5.17 -4.91 -0.74
N GLY A 71 -4.49 -5.02 0.40
CA GLY A 71 -4.49 -6.18 1.28
C GLY A 71 -3.41 -7.22 0.93
N PHE A 72 -2.52 -6.91 -0.02
CA PHE A 72 -1.48 -7.84 -0.48
C PHE A 72 -0.62 -8.37 0.67
N ASN A 73 -0.28 -7.55 1.67
CA ASN A 73 0.49 -7.96 2.84
C ASN A 73 -0.14 -9.11 3.66
N THR A 74 -1.45 -9.33 3.54
CA THR A 74 -2.17 -10.38 4.26
C THR A 74 -2.19 -11.72 3.52
N VAL A 75 -1.73 -11.75 2.27
CA VAL A 75 -1.77 -12.92 1.41
C VAL A 75 -0.58 -13.82 1.70
N ALA A 76 -0.85 -15.06 2.13
CA ALA A 76 0.19 -16.07 2.37
C ALA A 76 0.44 -16.95 1.14
N VAL A 77 -0.63 -17.46 0.51
CA VAL A 77 -0.58 -18.26 -0.72
C VAL A 77 -1.46 -17.57 -1.76
N PRO A 78 -0.88 -16.96 -2.81
CA PRO A 78 -1.66 -16.35 -3.88
C PRO A 78 -2.55 -17.38 -4.60
N PRO A 79 -3.73 -16.97 -5.08
CA PRO A 79 -4.58 -17.85 -5.88
C PRO A 79 -3.84 -18.31 -7.15
N GLU A 80 -3.92 -19.59 -7.48
CA GLU A 80 -3.44 -20.10 -8.76
C GLU A 80 -4.25 -19.46 -9.88
N LYS A 81 -3.57 -18.91 -10.89
CA LYS A 81 -4.22 -18.45 -12.10
C LYS A 81 -4.81 -19.66 -12.82
N THR A 82 -6.12 -19.83 -12.72
CA THR A 82 -6.84 -20.79 -13.57
C THR A 82 -6.73 -20.28 -15.00
N GLU A 83 -6.12 -21.07 -15.88
CA GLU A 83 -6.02 -20.77 -17.33
C GLU A 83 -7.40 -20.67 -17.99
#